data_AF-A0AA36ETZ8-F1
#
_entry.id   AF-A0AA36ETZ8-F1
#
_cell.length_a   1.000
_cell.length_b   1.000
_cell.length_c   1.000
_cell.angle_alpha   90.00
_cell.angle_beta   90.00
_cell.angle_gamma   90.00
#
_symmetry.space_group_name_H-M   'P 1'
#
loop_
_entity.id
_entity.type
_entity.pdbx_description
1 polymer ?
#
loop_
_entity_poly.entity_id
_entity_poly.type
_entity_poly.pdbx_seq_one_letter_code
_entity_poly.pdbx_strand_id
1 'polypeptide(L)'
;MDAPQKTVAITLNNDDKTTPFLAQSWVTDADGVKTDALMALPPLQRIDAGQKSQVRITQVRGLTDKLPQDRETLFWFNVRGVPPKPGDNNVLQLAMQSQLKLFYRPKAIIRNSSDQPESCGVTPAQQKLLQEVYRGHTLAEMTGILSTDMKKIWQNKDRLLAKMGMRNRLYELLNGTRFREDLQRTAFMAPAESDMMCNTEATAGNQRSRSARMTGHARPEYAVRDIAEYWCQLQREMDDN
;
A
#
# COMPACT_ATOMS: atom_id res chain seq x y z
N MET A 1 -3.98 -10.61 1.96
CA MET A 1 -4.04 -12.08 2.05
C MET A 1 -4.30 -12.60 0.65
N ASP A 2 -3.32 -13.30 0.09
CA ASP A 2 -3.45 -13.86 -1.25
C ASP A 2 -4.18 -15.22 -1.21
N ALA A 3 -5.02 -15.52 -2.20
CA ALA A 3 -5.81 -16.74 -2.24
C ALA A 3 -5.01 -18.06 -2.10
N PRO A 4 -3.79 -18.23 -2.67
CA PRO A 4 -2.93 -19.39 -2.43
C PRO A 4 -2.48 -19.52 -0.96
N GLN A 5 -2.31 -18.38 -0.26
CA GLN A 5 -1.96 -18.35 1.15
C GLN A 5 -3.20 -18.54 2.00
N LYS A 6 -3.49 -19.79 2.37
CA LYS A 6 -4.70 -20.15 3.14
C LYS A 6 -4.79 -19.51 4.53
N THR A 7 -3.66 -19.09 5.09
CA THR A 7 -3.58 -18.50 6.43
C THR A 7 -2.55 -17.37 6.47
N VAL A 8 -2.85 -16.32 7.23
CA VAL A 8 -1.92 -15.23 7.58
C VAL A 8 -1.87 -15.11 9.09
N ALA A 9 -0.67 -14.94 9.67
CA ALA A 9 -0.49 -14.73 11.10
C ALA A 9 -0.27 -13.25 11.42
N ILE A 10 -0.92 -12.78 12.48
CA ILE A 10 -0.76 -11.44 13.04
C ILE A 10 -0.30 -11.59 14.48
N THR A 11 0.77 -10.89 14.84
CA THR A 11 1.28 -10.87 16.22
C THR A 11 0.58 -9.75 16.99
N LEU A 12 -0.03 -10.12 18.11
CA LEU A 12 -0.54 -9.22 19.13
C LEU A 12 0.52 -9.05 20.21
N ASN A 13 0.67 -7.84 20.72
CA ASN A 13 1.61 -7.51 21.78
C ASN A 13 0.85 -6.88 22.94
N ASN A 14 1.09 -7.37 24.15
CA ASN A 14 0.66 -6.69 25.37
C ASN A 14 1.83 -5.86 25.89
N ASP A 15 1.79 -4.55 25.62
CA ASP A 15 2.84 -3.61 26.05
C ASP A 15 2.79 -3.28 27.55
N ASP A 16 1.70 -3.64 28.24
CA ASP A 16 1.60 -3.47 29.69
C ASP A 16 2.51 -4.49 30.41
N LYS A 17 3.35 -4.00 31.32
CA LYS A 17 4.38 -4.81 32.01
C LYS A 17 3.87 -5.53 33.25
N THR A 18 2.67 -5.22 33.74
CA THR A 18 2.13 -5.76 34.99
C THR A 18 0.78 -6.44 34.81
N THR A 19 0.00 -6.04 33.81
CA THR A 19 -1.40 -6.44 33.68
C THR A 19 -1.60 -7.41 32.50
N PRO A 20 -2.18 -8.61 32.73
CA PRO A 20 -2.58 -9.49 31.64
C PRO A 20 -3.86 -8.99 30.98
N PHE A 21 -4.03 -9.23 29.68
CA PHE A 21 -5.25 -8.90 28.94
C PHE A 21 -5.84 -10.12 28.26
N LEU A 22 -7.16 -10.13 28.11
CA LEU A 22 -7.85 -11.03 27.19
C LEU A 22 -8.00 -10.33 25.83
N ALA A 23 -7.43 -10.90 24.77
CA ALA A 23 -7.59 -10.42 23.41
C ALA A 23 -8.72 -11.18 22.71
N GLN A 24 -9.78 -10.48 22.32
CA GLN A 24 -10.82 -10.98 21.42
C GLN A 24 -10.49 -10.61 19.98
N SER A 25 -10.69 -11.52 19.04
CA SER A 25 -10.32 -11.32 17.64
C SER A 25 -11.40 -11.86 16.70
N TRP A 26 -11.80 -11.06 15.71
CA TRP A 26 -12.80 -11.44 14.71
C TRP A 26 -12.61 -10.69 13.39
N VAL A 27 -13.27 -11.15 12.34
CA VAL A 27 -13.26 -10.50 11.02
C VAL A 27 -14.67 -10.03 10.68
N THR A 28 -14.77 -8.86 10.08
CA THR A 28 -16.01 -8.32 9.49
C THR A 28 -15.82 -8.04 8.00
N ASP A 29 -16.90 -8.01 7.25
CA ASP A 29 -16.93 -7.51 5.87
C ASP A 29 -16.76 -5.98 5.82
N ALA A 30 -16.86 -5.41 4.61
CA ALA A 30 -16.71 -3.98 4.36
C ALA A 30 -17.76 -3.12 5.10
N ASP A 31 -18.95 -3.67 5.34
CA ASP A 31 -20.07 -3.00 6.02
C ASP A 31 -20.00 -3.14 7.56
N GLY A 32 -18.99 -3.87 8.06
CA GLY A 32 -18.78 -4.07 9.49
C GLY A 32 -19.57 -5.25 10.08
N VAL A 33 -20.20 -6.08 9.24
CA VAL A 33 -20.92 -7.27 9.68
C VAL A 33 -19.93 -8.42 9.84
N LYS A 34 -20.04 -9.17 10.94
CA LYS A 34 -19.18 -10.33 11.18
C LYS A 34 -19.36 -11.35 10.06
N THR A 35 -18.25 -11.84 9.51
CA THR A 35 -18.23 -12.78 8.38
C THR A 35 -17.57 -14.09 8.77
N ASP A 36 -18.02 -15.18 8.13
CA ASP A 36 -17.42 -16.50 8.27
C ASP A 36 -16.47 -16.86 7.11
N ALA A 37 -16.34 -16.01 6.09
CA ALA A 37 -15.45 -16.26 4.96
C ALA A 37 -13.97 -16.31 5.38
N LEU A 38 -13.60 -15.51 6.39
CA LEU A 38 -12.28 -15.46 7.00
C LEU A 38 -12.44 -15.56 8.52
N MET A 39 -11.74 -16.51 9.14
CA MET A 39 -11.85 -16.75 10.59
C MET A 39 -10.54 -16.39 11.30
N ALA A 40 -10.64 -15.60 12.37
CA ALA A 40 -9.53 -15.28 13.26
C ALA A 40 -9.46 -16.30 14.42
N LEU A 41 -8.31 -16.96 14.57
CA LEU A 41 -8.09 -18.05 15.52
C LEU A 41 -6.80 -17.84 16.33
N PRO A 42 -6.83 -17.97 17.68
CA PRO A 42 -8.02 -18.17 18.50
C PRO A 42 -8.89 -16.90 18.57
N PRO A 43 -10.22 -17.01 18.70
CA PRO A 43 -11.12 -15.85 18.78
C PRO A 43 -11.05 -15.13 20.14
N LEU A 44 -10.56 -15.80 21.18
CA LEU A 44 -10.32 -15.25 22.51
C LEU A 44 -9.07 -15.91 23.09
N GLN A 45 -8.13 -15.12 23.59
CA GLN A 45 -6.91 -15.62 24.23
C GLN A 45 -6.41 -14.68 25.31
N ARG A 46 -5.73 -15.23 26.31
CA ARG A 46 -5.02 -14.44 27.31
C ARG A 46 -3.61 -14.12 26.81
N ILE A 47 -3.18 -12.89 27.01
CA ILE A 47 -1.81 -12.43 26.77
C ILE A 47 -1.30 -11.87 28.09
N ASP A 48 -0.30 -12.53 28.68
CA ASP A 48 0.30 -12.06 29.93
C ASP A 48 1.07 -10.75 29.73
N ALA A 49 1.46 -10.15 30.84
CA ALA A 49 2.13 -8.85 30.84
C ALA A 49 3.47 -8.91 30.10
N GLY A 50 3.69 -7.96 29.20
CA GLY A 50 4.88 -7.87 28.34
C GLY A 50 4.99 -8.99 27.30
N GLN A 51 3.98 -9.85 27.17
CA GLN A 51 4.02 -11.00 26.26
C GLN A 51 3.41 -10.70 24.89
N LYS A 52 3.80 -11.54 23.94
CA LYS A 52 3.26 -11.55 22.58
C LYS A 52 2.48 -12.83 22.36
N SER A 53 1.41 -12.75 21.58
CA SER A 53 0.69 -13.91 21.08
C SER A 53 0.35 -13.75 19.61
N GLN A 54 -0.06 -14.81 18.94
CA GLN A 54 -0.43 -14.78 17.52
C GLN A 54 -1.91 -15.08 17.33
N VAL A 55 -2.51 -14.37 16.36
CA VAL A 55 -3.82 -14.69 15.79
C VAL A 55 -3.60 -15.10 14.34
N ARG A 56 -4.17 -16.23 13.95
CA ARG A 56 -4.16 -16.72 12.58
C ARG A 56 -5.49 -16.38 11.93
N ILE A 57 -5.44 -15.70 10.80
CA ILE A 57 -6.60 -15.48 9.94
C ILE A 57 -6.58 -16.56 8.86
N THR A 58 -7.59 -17.42 8.85
CA THR A 58 -7.68 -18.57 7.95
C THR A 58 -8.88 -18.43 7.02
N GLN A 59 -8.66 -18.74 5.74
CA GLN A 59 -9.72 -18.82 4.73
C GLN A 59 -10.63 -20.02 4.97
N VAL A 60 -11.93 -19.80 4.93
CA VAL A 60 -12.93 -20.88 4.95
C VAL A 60 -13.26 -21.27 3.51
N ARG A 61 -12.81 -22.48 3.14
CA ARG A 61 -13.04 -23.08 1.81
C ARG A 61 -14.53 -23.08 1.46
N GLY A 62 -14.87 -22.81 0.20
CA GLY A 62 -16.24 -22.74 -0.28
C GLY A 62 -16.96 -21.42 0.02
N LEU A 63 -16.53 -20.64 1.02
CA LEU A 63 -17.01 -19.28 1.24
C LEU A 63 -16.14 -18.26 0.51
N THR A 64 -14.82 -18.41 0.54
CA THR A 64 -13.90 -17.54 -0.20
C THR A 64 -14.03 -17.67 -1.72
N ASP A 65 -14.47 -18.83 -2.20
CA ASP A 65 -14.67 -19.09 -3.63
C ASP A 65 -15.88 -18.31 -4.20
N LYS A 66 -16.78 -17.84 -3.33
CA LYS A 66 -17.94 -17.01 -3.70
C LYS A 66 -17.61 -15.52 -3.76
N LEU A 67 -16.42 -15.12 -3.30
CA LEU A 67 -15.98 -13.73 -3.40
C LEU A 67 -15.68 -13.35 -4.85
N PRO A 68 -15.76 -12.07 -5.23
CA PRO A 68 -15.32 -11.60 -6.54
C PRO A 68 -13.90 -12.09 -6.85
N GLN A 69 -13.70 -12.70 -8.02
CA GLN A 69 -12.40 -13.26 -8.43
C GLN A 69 -11.58 -12.30 -9.31
N ASP A 70 -12.18 -11.19 -9.74
CA ASP A 70 -11.60 -10.18 -10.64
C ASP A 70 -11.03 -8.95 -9.91
N ARG A 71 -11.26 -8.83 -8.60
CA ARG A 71 -10.87 -7.66 -7.78
C ARG A 71 -10.57 -8.04 -6.34
N GLU A 72 -9.86 -7.16 -5.64
CA GLU A 72 -9.65 -7.33 -4.20
C GLU A 72 -10.95 -7.13 -3.42
N THR A 73 -11.14 -7.90 -2.36
CA THR A 73 -12.26 -7.76 -1.44
C THR A 73 -11.77 -7.21 -0.10
N LEU A 74 -12.42 -6.16 0.41
CA LEU A 74 -12.10 -5.55 1.70
C LEU A 74 -12.80 -6.29 2.85
N PHE A 75 -12.03 -6.61 3.87
CA PHE A 75 -12.47 -7.05 5.18
C PHE A 75 -11.82 -6.17 6.26
N TRP A 76 -12.33 -6.25 7.48
CA TRP A 76 -11.69 -5.66 8.65
C TRP A 76 -11.36 -6.74 9.67
N PHE A 77 -10.09 -6.79 10.08
CA PHE A 77 -9.65 -7.56 11.23
C PHE A 77 -9.80 -6.70 12.48
N ASN A 78 -10.56 -7.20 13.46
CA ASN A 78 -10.85 -6.50 14.70
C ASN A 78 -10.18 -7.23 15.86
N VAL A 79 -9.54 -6.47 16.74
CA VAL A 79 -8.97 -6.96 18.00
C VAL A 79 -9.44 -6.07 19.14
N ARG A 80 -10.02 -6.65 20.18
CA ARG A 80 -10.42 -5.93 21.39
C ARG A 80 -9.66 -6.49 22.59
N GLY A 81 -8.96 -5.61 23.30
CA GLY A 81 -8.35 -5.91 24.58
C GLY A 81 -9.38 -5.77 25.70
N VAL A 82 -9.61 -6.85 26.45
CA VAL A 82 -10.47 -6.90 27.62
C VAL A 82 -9.56 -6.93 28.86
N PRO A 83 -9.50 -5.83 29.63
CA PRO A 83 -8.72 -5.78 30.86
C PRO A 83 -9.30 -6.71 31.94
N PRO A 84 -8.52 -7.05 32.98
CA PRO A 84 -9.03 -7.81 34.11
C PRO A 84 -10.05 -6.98 34.89
N LYS A 85 -10.99 -7.65 35.55
CA LYS A 85 -12.00 -6.95 36.36
C LYS A 85 -11.31 -6.07 37.42
N PRO A 86 -11.73 -4.80 37.59
CA PRO A 86 -11.16 -3.93 38.62
C PRO A 86 -11.51 -4.46 40.01
N GLY A 87 -10.60 -4.26 40.97
CA GLY A 87 -10.80 -4.63 42.37
C GLY A 87 -11.68 -3.63 43.15
N ASP A 88 -11.70 -2.37 42.70
CA ASP A 88 -12.40 -1.29 43.39
C ASP A 88 -13.84 -1.09 42.87
N ASN A 89 -14.68 -0.51 43.72
CA ASN A 89 -16.00 -0.03 43.32
C ASN A 89 -15.89 1.39 42.73
N ASN A 90 -16.76 1.73 41.78
CA ASN A 90 -16.84 3.06 41.13
C ASN A 90 -15.65 3.44 40.24
N VAL A 91 -15.10 2.48 39.48
CA VAL A 91 -14.02 2.72 38.53
C VAL A 91 -14.54 2.69 37.09
N LEU A 92 -14.13 3.69 36.29
CA LEU A 92 -14.29 3.66 34.85
C LEU A 92 -13.16 2.83 34.25
N GLN A 93 -13.51 1.72 33.60
CA GLN A 93 -12.55 0.87 32.91
C GLN A 93 -12.62 1.09 31.40
N LEU A 94 -11.47 1.37 30.79
CA LEU A 94 -11.35 1.56 29.35
C LEU A 94 -10.83 0.28 28.69
N ALA A 95 -11.41 -0.07 27.54
CA ALA A 95 -10.99 -1.18 26.70
C ALA A 95 -10.62 -0.65 25.31
N MET A 96 -9.47 -1.05 24.79
CA MET A 96 -9.03 -0.64 23.45
C MET A 96 -9.51 -1.63 22.40
N GLN A 97 -10.01 -1.12 21.28
CA GLN A 97 -10.32 -1.91 20.09
C GLN A 97 -9.54 -1.35 18.89
N SER A 98 -8.78 -2.23 18.24
CA SER A 98 -8.04 -1.95 17.01
C SER A 98 -8.77 -2.59 15.83
N GLN A 99 -8.91 -1.83 14.75
CA GLN A 99 -9.50 -2.30 13.50
C GLN A 99 -8.50 -2.10 12.36
N LEU A 100 -8.13 -3.18 11.68
CA LEU A 100 -7.14 -3.19 10.61
C LEU A 100 -7.78 -3.61 9.29
N LYS A 101 -7.44 -2.92 8.20
CA LYS A 101 -7.89 -3.32 6.86
C LYS A 101 -7.22 -4.63 6.46
N LEU A 102 -8.03 -5.57 6.00
CA LEU A 102 -7.61 -6.88 5.52
C LEU A 102 -8.10 -7.06 4.08
N PHE A 103 -7.18 -7.04 3.11
CA PHE A 103 -7.52 -7.25 1.71
C PHE A 103 -7.39 -8.73 1.36
N TYR A 104 -8.47 -9.33 0.86
CA TYR A 104 -8.43 -10.64 0.21
C TYR A 104 -8.16 -10.45 -1.28
N ARG A 105 -7.12 -11.13 -1.79
CA ARG A 105 -6.69 -11.06 -3.18
C ARG A 105 -6.90 -12.40 -3.89
N PRO A 106 -7.87 -12.51 -4.81
CA PRO A 106 -8.09 -13.69 -5.64
C PRO A 106 -6.88 -14.07 -6.50
N LYS A 107 -6.79 -15.35 -6.88
CA LYS A 107 -5.66 -15.87 -7.67
C LYS A 107 -5.45 -15.13 -8.99
N ALA A 108 -6.54 -14.72 -9.66
CA ALA A 108 -6.48 -14.13 -10.99
C ALA A 108 -5.78 -12.76 -11.04
N ILE A 109 -5.68 -12.07 -9.89
CA ILE A 109 -5.08 -10.73 -9.80
C ILE A 109 -3.80 -10.70 -8.93
N ILE A 110 -3.29 -11.87 -8.54
CA ILE A 110 -1.99 -11.96 -7.89
C ILE A 110 -0.94 -11.66 -8.95
N ARG A 111 -0.19 -10.57 -8.73
CA ARG A 111 1.02 -10.30 -9.52
C ARG A 111 2.09 -11.28 -9.09
N ASN A 112 2.72 -11.94 -10.07
CA ASN A 112 3.85 -12.80 -9.77
C ASN A 112 5.03 -11.93 -9.35
N SER A 113 5.88 -12.38 -8.44
CA SER A 113 7.14 -11.67 -8.16
C SER A 113 8.09 -11.61 -9.37
N SER A 114 7.82 -12.42 -10.40
CA SER A 114 8.44 -12.37 -11.73
C SER A 114 7.73 -11.45 -12.72
N ASP A 115 6.53 -10.95 -12.39
CA ASP A 115 6.06 -9.70 -13.00
C ASP A 115 6.97 -8.63 -12.42
N GLN A 116 8.13 -8.47 -13.06
CA GLN A 116 8.89 -7.24 -12.95
C GLN A 116 7.87 -6.10 -13.06
N PRO A 117 7.88 -5.11 -12.16
CA PRO A 117 7.09 -3.90 -12.40
C PRO A 117 7.48 -3.47 -13.79
N GLU A 118 6.54 -3.54 -14.75
CA GLU A 118 6.81 -3.29 -16.18
C GLU A 118 7.83 -2.17 -16.25
N SER A 119 9.07 -2.51 -16.64
CA SER A 119 10.27 -1.66 -16.60
C SER A 119 9.82 -0.23 -16.37
N CYS A 120 9.78 0.21 -15.10
CA CYS A 120 9.29 1.54 -14.80
C CYS A 120 10.25 2.40 -15.61
N GLY A 121 9.79 2.99 -16.72
CA GLY A 121 10.66 3.49 -17.80
C GLY A 121 11.42 4.76 -17.38
N VAL A 122 12.04 4.69 -16.21
CA VAL A 122 12.73 5.67 -15.43
C VAL A 122 14.08 5.79 -16.07
N THR A 123 14.32 6.95 -16.65
CA THR A 123 15.62 7.21 -17.26
C THR A 123 16.68 7.34 -16.15
N PRO A 124 17.97 7.12 -16.44
CA PRO A 124 19.04 7.32 -15.47
C PRO A 124 19.04 8.72 -14.83
N ALA A 125 18.56 9.74 -15.57
CA ALA A 125 18.37 11.09 -15.04
C ALA A 125 17.24 11.17 -13.99
N GLN A 126 16.16 10.41 -14.18
CA GLN A 126 15.04 10.33 -13.24
C GLN A 126 15.44 9.53 -11.97
N GLN A 127 16.32 8.54 -12.10
CA GLN A 127 16.89 7.78 -10.98
C GLN A 127 17.85 8.63 -10.15
N LYS A 128 18.73 9.41 -10.81
CA LYS A 128 19.60 10.39 -10.13
C LYS A 128 18.78 11.45 -9.38
N LEU A 129 17.70 11.94 -9.99
CA LEU A 129 16.76 12.85 -9.34
C LEU A 129 16.12 12.23 -8.08
N LEU A 130 15.71 10.96 -8.14
CA LEU A 130 15.13 10.26 -6.98
C LEU A 130 16.15 10.13 -5.83
N GLN A 131 17.41 9.84 -6.14
CA GLN A 131 18.48 9.76 -5.13
C GLN A 131 18.71 11.09 -4.43
N GLU A 132 18.75 12.21 -5.17
CA GLU A 132 18.95 13.53 -4.58
C GLU A 132 17.74 14.01 -3.76
N VAL A 133 16.52 13.66 -4.18
CA VAL A 133 15.30 13.88 -3.40
C VAL A 133 15.33 13.06 -2.10
N TYR A 134 15.80 11.81 -2.16
CA TYR A 134 15.92 10.94 -0.99
C TYR A 134 16.98 11.43 0.01
N ARG A 135 18.08 12.02 -0.49
CA ARG A 135 19.12 12.66 0.33
C ARG A 135 18.64 13.95 1.01
N GLY A 136 17.47 14.47 0.64
CA GLY A 136 16.86 15.63 1.27
C GLY A 136 17.34 16.98 0.74
N HIS A 137 17.90 17.03 -0.47
CA HIS A 137 18.31 18.30 -1.09
C HIS A 137 17.10 19.15 -1.47
N THR A 138 17.21 20.46 -1.26
CA THR A 138 16.19 21.43 -1.67
C THR A 138 16.17 21.59 -3.18
N LEU A 139 15.06 22.12 -3.70
CA LEU A 139 14.88 22.31 -5.13
C LEU A 139 15.94 23.26 -5.74
N ALA A 140 16.40 24.25 -4.97
CA ALA A 140 17.45 25.18 -5.37
C ALA A 140 18.86 24.55 -5.36
N GLU A 141 19.10 23.55 -4.52
CA GLU A 141 20.37 22.79 -4.52
C GLU A 141 20.40 21.79 -5.68
N MET A 142 19.25 21.16 -5.96
CA MET A 142 19.13 20.19 -7.06
C MET A 142 19.32 20.78 -8.45
N THR A 143 18.99 22.07 -8.68
CA THR A 143 19.26 22.73 -9.97
C THR A 143 20.77 22.77 -10.28
N GLY A 144 21.61 22.98 -9.27
CA GLY A 144 23.07 22.95 -9.38
C GLY A 144 23.63 21.53 -9.54
N ILE A 145 23.10 20.56 -8.80
CA ILE A 145 23.59 19.17 -8.79
C ILE A 145 23.21 18.40 -10.08
N LEU A 146 22.01 18.66 -10.60
CA LEU A 146 21.49 18.00 -11.80
C LEU A 146 21.73 18.83 -13.08
N SER A 147 22.36 20.01 -12.96
CA SER A 147 22.60 20.95 -14.08
C SER A 147 21.36 21.16 -14.95
N THR A 148 20.19 21.29 -14.32
CA THR A 148 18.88 21.26 -14.99
C THR A 148 17.97 22.34 -14.43
N ASP A 149 17.16 22.95 -15.31
CA ASP A 149 16.20 23.98 -14.93
C ASP A 149 15.15 23.45 -13.93
N MET A 150 14.75 24.30 -13.01
CA MET A 150 13.77 23.98 -11.97
C MET A 150 12.46 23.42 -12.56
N LYS A 151 11.99 23.97 -13.68
CA LYS A 151 10.78 23.51 -14.38
C LYS A 151 10.91 22.07 -14.92
N LYS A 152 12.09 21.69 -15.42
CA LYS A 152 12.36 20.33 -15.91
C LYS A 152 12.48 19.32 -14.76
N ILE A 153 13.06 19.74 -13.64
CA ILE A 153 13.10 18.93 -12.41
C ILE A 153 11.66 18.61 -11.98
N TRP A 154 10.78 19.62 -11.93
CA TRP A 154 9.36 19.45 -11.60
C TRP A 154 8.64 18.46 -12.53
N GLN A 155 8.78 18.63 -13.85
CA GLN A 155 8.18 17.72 -14.83
C GLN A 155 8.70 16.28 -14.72
N ASN A 156 9.99 16.11 -14.41
CA ASN A 156 10.58 14.79 -14.23
C ASN A 156 10.12 14.13 -12.92
N LYS A 157 9.94 14.89 -11.83
CA LYS A 157 9.38 14.38 -10.56
C LYS A 157 7.97 13.85 -10.76
N ASP A 158 7.11 14.63 -11.42
CA ASP A 158 5.71 14.23 -11.65
C ASP A 158 5.61 12.97 -12.54
N ARG A 159 6.39 12.93 -13.64
CA ARG A 159 6.48 11.75 -14.51
C ARG A 159 7.03 10.52 -13.78
N LEU A 160 8.03 10.68 -12.93
CA LEU A 160 8.60 9.60 -12.14
C LEU A 160 7.54 9.01 -11.19
N LEU A 161 6.78 9.85 -10.50
CA LEU A 161 5.73 9.41 -9.57
C LEU A 161 4.54 8.79 -10.28
N ALA A 162 4.16 9.32 -11.44
CA ALA A 162 3.14 8.72 -12.28
C ALA A 162 3.55 7.32 -12.77
N LYS A 163 4.82 7.11 -13.11
CA LYS A 163 5.37 5.82 -13.53
C LYS A 163 5.50 4.83 -12.37
N MET A 164 5.86 5.30 -11.17
CA MET A 164 5.92 4.47 -9.97
C MET A 164 4.56 4.23 -9.30
N GLY A 165 3.45 4.72 -9.89
CA GLY A 165 2.11 4.57 -9.32
C GLY A 165 1.84 5.36 -8.03
N MET A 166 2.65 6.37 -7.73
CA MET A 166 2.64 7.15 -6.47
C MET A 166 2.12 8.58 -6.66
N ARG A 167 1.12 8.80 -7.53
CA ARG A 167 0.58 10.14 -7.85
C ARG A 167 0.04 10.89 -6.62
N ASN A 168 -0.45 10.17 -5.61
CA ASN A 168 -1.02 10.76 -4.39
C ASN A 168 0.06 11.22 -3.38
N ARG A 169 1.35 10.95 -3.62
CA ARG A 169 2.46 11.37 -2.75
C ARG A 169 3.19 12.62 -3.26
N LEU A 170 2.62 13.26 -4.29
CA LEU A 170 3.20 14.45 -4.92
C LEU A 170 3.45 15.54 -3.87
N TYR A 171 2.49 15.85 -3.00
CA TYR A 171 2.65 16.88 -1.96
C TYR A 171 3.76 16.57 -0.94
N GLU A 172 3.85 15.32 -0.46
CA GLU A 172 4.84 14.87 0.54
C GLU A 172 6.28 14.92 0.00
N LEU A 173 6.46 14.60 -1.28
CA LEU A 173 7.75 14.61 -1.98
C LEU A 173 8.20 15.99 -2.47
N LEU A 174 7.28 16.94 -2.58
CA LEU A 174 7.55 18.28 -3.10
C LEU A 174 7.91 19.28 -2.00
N ASN A 175 7.29 19.15 -0.84
CA ASN A 175 7.40 20.15 0.24
C ASN A 175 8.26 19.70 1.42
N GLY A 176 9.05 18.62 1.24
CA GLY A 176 10.12 18.29 2.17
C GLY A 176 9.64 18.03 3.59
N THR A 177 8.64 17.17 3.77
CA THR A 177 8.59 16.46 5.06
C THR A 177 9.89 15.68 5.11
N ARG A 178 10.82 16.08 6.00
CA ARG A 178 12.08 15.36 6.24
C ARG A 178 11.77 13.88 6.22
N PHE A 179 12.44 13.13 5.34
CA PHE A 179 12.41 11.67 5.31
C PHE A 179 13.01 11.16 6.62
N ARG A 180 12.20 11.22 7.66
CA ARG A 180 12.50 10.76 9.00
C ARG A 180 11.74 9.44 9.12
N GLU A 181 12.48 8.34 9.20
CA GLU A 181 11.95 6.96 9.25
C GLU A 181 10.88 6.79 10.34
N ASP A 182 11.00 7.55 11.43
CA ASP A 182 10.09 7.63 12.58
C ASP A 182 8.74 8.30 12.28
N LEU A 183 8.64 9.11 11.23
CA LEU A 183 7.40 9.79 10.82
C LEU A 183 6.66 9.07 9.68
N GLN A 184 7.25 8.03 9.09
CA GLN A 184 6.64 7.29 7.99
C GLN A 184 5.63 6.26 8.51
N ARG A 185 4.35 6.49 8.21
CA ARG A 185 3.26 5.53 8.52
C ARG A 185 3.19 4.34 7.55
N THR A 186 4.01 4.33 6.51
CA THR A 186 4.20 3.22 5.56
C THR A 186 5.63 3.20 5.07
N ALA A 187 6.25 2.02 4.93
CA ALA A 187 7.61 1.88 4.41
C ALA A 187 7.76 2.56 3.04
N PHE A 188 8.74 3.46 2.92
CA PHE A 188 9.16 4.08 1.67
C PHE A 188 10.26 3.22 1.02
N MET A 189 10.17 2.95 -0.28
CA MET A 189 11.17 2.16 -0.97
C MET A 189 12.51 2.91 -1.04
N ALA A 190 13.58 2.30 -0.57
CA ALA A 190 14.91 2.90 -0.62
C ALA A 190 15.46 2.94 -2.05
N PRO A 191 16.33 3.91 -2.43
CA PRO A 191 16.95 3.93 -3.75
C PRO A 191 17.70 2.63 -4.09
N ALA A 192 18.28 1.95 -3.10
CA ALA A 192 18.90 0.63 -3.29
C ALA A 192 17.89 -0.46 -3.67
N GLU A 193 16.66 -0.39 -3.16
CA GLU A 193 15.55 -1.26 -3.56
C GLU A 193 15.06 -0.91 -4.98
N SER A 194 15.23 0.34 -5.42
CA SER A 194 14.97 0.77 -6.80
C SER A 194 16.04 0.31 -7.79
N ASP A 195 17.32 0.25 -7.38
CA ASP A 195 18.43 -0.23 -8.22
C ASP A 195 18.34 -1.75 -8.46
N MET A 196 17.89 -2.51 -7.44
CA MET A 196 17.61 -3.95 -7.56
C MET A 196 16.48 -4.26 -8.55
N MET A 197 15.59 -3.29 -8.84
CA MET A 197 14.57 -3.43 -9.87
C MET A 197 15.08 -3.18 -11.30
N CYS A 198 16.27 -2.59 -11.48
CA CYS A 198 16.73 -2.09 -12.78
C CYS A 198 17.96 -2.82 -13.36
N ASN A 199 18.79 -3.51 -12.57
CA ASN A 199 20.12 -3.99 -13.01
C ASN A 199 20.25 -5.51 -13.22
N THR A 200 19.38 -6.14 -14.02
CA THR A 200 19.55 -7.57 -14.39
C THR A 200 19.60 -7.84 -15.91
N GLU A 201 20.10 -6.91 -16.71
CA GLU A 201 20.31 -7.14 -18.16
C GLU A 201 21.70 -6.73 -18.70
N ALA A 202 22.73 -6.62 -17.88
CA ALA A 202 24.09 -6.36 -18.41
C ALA A 202 24.78 -7.61 -18.99
N THR A 203 24.22 -8.82 -18.83
CA THR A 203 24.88 -10.06 -19.28
C THR A 203 23.92 -11.09 -19.88
N ALA A 204 23.13 -10.71 -20.87
CA ALA A 204 22.50 -11.68 -21.78
C ALA A 204 22.38 -11.07 -23.18
N GLY A 205 23.52 -11.01 -23.86
CA GLY A 205 23.54 -10.68 -25.27
C GLY A 205 22.77 -11.71 -26.09
N ASN A 206 22.01 -11.16 -27.05
CA ASN A 206 21.92 -11.69 -28.41
C ASN A 206 21.07 -12.98 -28.59
N GLN A 207 19.80 -12.81 -28.98
CA GLN A 207 19.29 -13.35 -30.25
C GLN A 207 17.86 -12.84 -30.54
N ARG A 208 17.73 -12.20 -31.71
CA ARG A 208 16.46 -11.85 -32.37
C ARG A 208 15.63 -13.11 -32.64
N SER A 209 14.29 -13.02 -32.55
CA SER A 209 13.38 -13.30 -33.70
C SER A 209 11.87 -13.23 -33.37
N ARG A 210 11.18 -12.43 -34.20
CA ARG A 210 9.91 -12.70 -34.91
C ARG A 210 8.55 -12.72 -34.17
N SER A 211 7.79 -11.66 -34.46
CA SER A 211 6.46 -11.64 -35.12
C SER A 211 5.30 -12.51 -34.59
N ALA A 212 4.21 -11.85 -34.18
CA ALA A 212 2.87 -12.16 -34.68
C ALA A 212 1.90 -10.96 -34.52
N ARG A 213 1.04 -10.78 -35.52
CA ARG A 213 0.10 -9.67 -35.74
C ARG A 213 -1.32 -10.11 -35.36
N MET A 214 -2.05 -9.19 -34.70
CA MET A 214 -3.49 -8.86 -34.76
C MET A 214 -4.57 -9.93 -35.00
N THR A 215 -5.61 -9.88 -34.15
CA THR A 215 -7.03 -9.52 -34.42
C THR A 215 -7.74 -9.58 -33.04
N GLY A 216 -8.59 -8.67 -32.55
CA GLY A 216 -9.47 -7.64 -33.08
C GLY A 216 -10.90 -8.05 -32.73
N HIS A 217 -11.61 -7.35 -31.81
CA HIS A 217 -13.08 -7.15 -31.83
C HIS A 217 -13.59 -6.12 -30.79
N ALA A 218 -14.37 -5.19 -31.35
CA ALA A 218 -15.35 -4.18 -30.91
C ALA A 218 -15.72 -3.89 -29.42
N ARG A 219 -16.00 -2.59 -29.20
CA ARG A 219 -16.61 -1.90 -28.04
C ARG A 219 -18.09 -2.30 -27.79
N PRO A 220 -18.70 -1.84 -26.68
CA PRO A 220 -19.47 -0.59 -26.78
C PRO A 220 -19.21 0.44 -25.68
N GLU A 221 -19.50 1.68 -26.07
CA GLU A 221 -19.36 2.93 -25.34
C GLU A 221 -20.42 3.10 -24.24
N TYR A 222 -19.99 3.57 -23.07
CA TYR A 222 -20.80 4.41 -22.20
C TYR A 222 -19.98 5.64 -21.82
N ALA A 223 -20.57 6.80 -22.10
CA ALA A 223 -19.97 8.12 -21.97
C ALA A 223 -19.75 8.50 -20.50
N VAL A 224 -18.53 8.93 -20.19
CA VAL A 224 -18.27 9.84 -19.06
C VAL A 224 -17.85 11.15 -19.69
N ARG A 225 -18.81 12.07 -19.78
CA ARG A 225 -18.54 13.48 -20.06
C ARG A 225 -17.82 14.10 -18.86
N ASP A 226 -16.71 14.75 -19.19
CA ASP A 226 -16.28 16.06 -18.70
C ASP A 226 -15.77 16.21 -17.26
N ILE A 227 -14.60 15.62 -17.00
CA ILE A 227 -13.60 16.19 -16.06
C ILE A 227 -12.68 17.19 -16.80
N ALA A 228 -12.58 17.11 -18.13
CA ALA A 228 -11.75 18.01 -18.94
C ALA A 228 -12.32 19.45 -18.98
N GLU A 229 -13.64 19.63 -18.97
CA GLU A 229 -14.24 20.97 -18.94
C GLU A 229 -13.98 21.69 -17.61
N TYR A 230 -13.92 20.96 -16.50
CA TYR A 230 -13.65 21.53 -15.18
C TYR A 230 -12.22 22.10 -15.06
N TRP A 231 -11.24 21.46 -15.73
CA TRP A 231 -9.86 21.94 -15.77
C TRP A 231 -9.66 23.13 -16.74
N CYS A 232 -10.40 23.20 -17.84
CA CYS A 232 -10.35 24.36 -18.75
C CYS A 232 -11.06 25.61 -18.21
N GLN A 233 -11.93 25.46 -17.20
CA GLN A 233 -12.61 26.58 -16.55
C GLN A 233 -11.74 27.19 -15.44
N LEU A 234 -11.06 26.36 -14.65
CA LEU A 234 -10.08 26.80 -13.65
C LEU A 234 -8.86 27.52 -14.26
N GLN A 235 -8.44 27.12 -15.47
CA GLN A 235 -7.34 27.80 -16.16
C GLN A 235 -7.73 29.19 -16.67
N ARG A 236 -9.00 29.40 -17.04
CA ARG A 236 -9.49 30.73 -17.48
C ARG A 236 -9.66 31.70 -16.32
N GLU A 237 -10.03 31.23 -15.14
CA GLU A 237 -10.14 32.07 -13.94
C GLU A 237 -8.78 32.46 -13.34
N MET A 238 -7.71 31.73 -13.67
CA MET A 238 -6.34 32.08 -13.25
C MET A 238 -5.60 33.03 -14.18
N ASP A 239 -6.07 33.20 -15.42
CA ASP A 239 -5.42 34.07 -16.42
C ASP A 239 -6.03 35.50 -16.47
N ASP A 240 -7.15 35.74 -15.78
CA ASP A 240 -7.89 37.03 -15.75
C ASP A 240 -7.66 37.89 -14.47
N ASN A 241 -6.61 37.62 -13.68
CA ASN A 241 -6.29 38.38 -12.45
C ASN A 241 -4.81 38.77 -12.33
#